data_AF-A0A8E0VN05-F1
#
_entry.id   AF-A0A8E0VN05-F1
#
_cell.length_a   1.000
_cell.length_b   1.000
_cell.length_c   1.000
_cell.angle_alpha   90.00
_cell.angle_beta   90.00
_cell.angle_gamma   90.00
#
_symmetry.space_group_name_H-M   'P 1'
#
loop_
_entity.id
_entity.type
_entity.pdbx_description
1 polymer ?
#
loop_
_entity_poly.entity_id
_entity_poly.type
_entity_poly.pdbx_seq_one_letter_code
_entity_poly.pdbx_strand_id
1 'polypeptide(L)'
;YYSEHRESLFFIPVLFVSRLDYAGIAFLTIGSFVPYLYYAFYCILWAKLLYITLIAVLGTAAIVVSMHRSFTAPPYRPLRAGVFMGLGLSGVIPCVHTTILDGFWPSVYDGSLGWLVLMAVLYLSGATVYAIRVPERLFPGRFDIWAGYLSSFHPFAALYGQFQSHQIFHVFVVAAACVHYHGLSKLADYRLTRGDCRPEVSPFVQPDVWQPLDSLGFESFMNS
;
A
#
# COMPACT_ATOMS: atom_id res chain seq x y z
N TYR A 1 24.09 22.79 27.56
CA TYR A 1 22.90 22.49 28.39
C TYR A 1 21.61 23.05 27.79
N TYR A 2 21.38 24.37 27.73
CA TYR A 2 20.15 24.92 27.13
C TYR A 2 20.02 24.77 25.59
N SER A 3 21.14 24.81 24.84
CA SER A 3 21.11 24.56 23.38
C SER A 3 20.87 23.07 23.07
N GLU A 4 21.52 22.19 23.82
CA GLU A 4 21.40 20.73 23.71
C GLU A 4 20.00 20.21 24.09
N HIS A 5 19.35 20.84 25.08
CA HIS A 5 17.93 20.59 25.41
C HIS A 5 16.96 21.14 24.37
N ARG A 6 17.25 22.27 23.72
CA ARG A 6 16.40 22.81 22.64
C ARG A 6 16.53 21.99 21.35
N GLU A 7 17.73 21.52 21.04
CA GLU A 7 17.99 20.58 19.93
C GLU A 7 17.21 19.27 20.14
N SER A 8 17.29 18.69 21.34
CA SER A 8 16.60 17.43 21.66
C SER A 8 15.07 17.57 21.75
N LEU A 9 14.52 18.68 22.27
CA LEU A 9 13.06 18.91 22.29
C LEU A 9 12.44 19.08 20.90
N PHE A 10 13.18 19.60 19.92
CA PHE A 10 12.74 19.72 18.53
C PHE A 10 13.00 18.44 17.73
N PHE A 11 14.09 17.72 18.03
CA PHE A 11 14.44 16.46 17.37
C PHE A 11 13.48 15.31 17.69
N ILE A 12 13.01 15.19 18.94
CA ILE A 12 12.12 14.10 19.37
C ILE A 12 10.80 14.10 18.59
N PRO A 13 10.04 15.21 18.47
CA PRO A 13 8.81 15.24 17.68
C PRO A 13 9.06 15.03 16.18
N VAL A 14 10.15 15.56 15.63
CA VAL A 14 10.49 15.36 14.20
C VAL A 14 10.81 13.88 13.92
N LEU A 15 11.61 13.23 14.77
CA LEU A 15 11.92 11.80 14.67
C LEU A 15 10.66 10.93 14.82
N PHE A 16 9.74 11.34 15.70
CA PHE A 16 8.48 10.63 15.90
C PHE A 16 7.57 10.71 14.68
N VAL A 17 7.36 11.91 14.13
CA VAL A 17 6.57 12.13 12.90
C VAL A 17 7.17 11.37 11.72
N SER A 18 8.49 11.41 11.54
CA SER A 18 9.15 10.63 10.48
C SER A 18 8.94 9.12 10.63
N ARG A 19 8.91 8.58 11.86
CA ARG A 19 8.62 7.15 12.08
C ARG A 19 7.16 6.81 11.80
N LEU A 20 6.24 7.72 12.14
CA LEU A 20 4.83 7.57 11.80
C LEU A 20 4.61 7.59 10.28
N ASP A 21 5.36 8.38 9.52
CA ASP A 21 5.27 8.37 8.05
C ASP A 21 5.65 7.00 7.46
N TYR A 22 6.75 6.39 7.94
CA TYR A 22 7.14 5.04 7.49
C TYR A 22 6.12 3.97 7.89
N ALA A 23 5.59 4.05 9.11
CA ALA A 23 4.54 3.15 9.57
C ALA A 23 3.26 3.32 8.75
N GLY A 24 2.87 4.56 8.46
CA GLY A 24 1.71 4.91 7.65
C GLY A 24 1.80 4.35 6.23
N ILE A 25 2.96 4.48 5.57
CA ILE A 25 3.19 3.88 4.23
C ILE A 25 3.06 2.34 4.29
N ALA A 26 3.62 1.71 5.33
CA ALA A 26 3.52 0.26 5.48
C ALA A 26 2.07 -0.19 5.74
N PHE A 27 1.32 0.48 6.63
CA PHE A 27 -0.09 0.19 6.86
C PHE A 27 -0.95 0.41 5.62
N LEU A 28 -0.71 1.49 4.88
CA LEU A 28 -1.39 1.77 3.62
C LEU A 28 -1.14 0.66 2.60
N THR A 29 0.10 0.15 2.53
CA THR A 29 0.47 -0.95 1.63
C THR A 29 -0.22 -2.24 2.06
N ILE A 30 -0.15 -2.65 3.33
CA ILE A 30 -0.82 -3.87 3.80
C ILE A 30 -2.35 -3.76 3.55
N GLY A 31 -2.93 -2.63 3.94
CA GLY A 31 -4.36 -2.36 3.82
C GLY A 31 -4.86 -2.30 2.37
N SER A 32 -4.02 -1.90 1.41
CA SER A 32 -4.40 -1.88 -0.01
C SER A 32 -4.35 -3.28 -0.64
N PHE A 33 -3.41 -4.12 -0.22
CA PHE A 33 -3.23 -5.48 -0.73
C PHE A 33 -4.30 -6.46 -0.24
N VAL A 34 -4.71 -6.36 1.04
CA VAL A 34 -5.69 -7.29 1.64
C VAL A 34 -7.01 -7.38 0.83
N PRO A 35 -7.74 -6.28 0.55
CA PRO A 35 -8.99 -6.38 -0.19
C PRO A 35 -8.76 -6.74 -1.65
N TYR A 36 -7.66 -6.31 -2.27
CA TYR A 36 -7.32 -6.72 -3.63
C TYR A 36 -7.14 -8.23 -3.73
N LEU A 37 -6.32 -8.83 -2.87
CA LEU A 37 -6.09 -10.28 -2.82
C LEU A 37 -7.37 -11.05 -2.48
N TYR A 38 -8.23 -10.48 -1.63
CA TYR A 38 -9.52 -11.08 -1.29
C TYR A 38 -10.42 -11.26 -2.52
N TYR A 39 -10.58 -10.21 -3.33
CA TYR A 39 -11.42 -10.26 -4.53
C TYR A 39 -10.74 -10.91 -5.75
N ALA A 40 -9.41 -10.81 -5.84
CA ALA A 40 -8.66 -11.45 -6.91
C ALA A 40 -8.70 -12.98 -6.79
N PHE A 41 -8.44 -13.51 -5.60
CA PHE A 41 -8.50 -14.96 -5.31
C PHE A 41 -9.82 -15.36 -4.64
N TYR A 42 -10.94 -14.71 -5.02
CA TYR A 42 -12.22 -14.88 -4.31
C TYR A 42 -12.61 -16.36 -4.13
N CYS A 43 -12.43 -17.16 -5.18
CA CYS A 43 -12.76 -18.60 -5.21
C CYS A 43 -11.66 -19.55 -4.73
N ILE A 44 -10.43 -19.07 -4.52
CA ILE A 44 -9.26 -19.91 -4.26
C ILE A 44 -8.73 -19.59 -2.86
N LEU A 45 -9.29 -20.27 -1.85
CA LEU A 45 -9.00 -19.98 -0.44
C LEU A 45 -7.51 -20.14 -0.09
N TRP A 46 -6.85 -21.19 -0.60
CA TRP A 46 -5.45 -21.45 -0.27
C TRP A 46 -4.53 -20.33 -0.76
N ALA A 47 -4.72 -19.86 -1.99
CA ALA A 47 -3.92 -18.79 -2.59
C ALA A 47 -4.20 -17.45 -1.89
N LYS A 48 -5.47 -17.18 -1.60
CA LYS A 48 -5.92 -16.00 -0.84
C LYS A 48 -5.21 -15.92 0.51
N LEU A 49 -5.26 -16.99 1.31
CA LEU A 49 -4.64 -17.02 2.63
C LEU A 49 -3.11 -16.94 2.54
N LEU A 50 -2.48 -17.63 1.59
CA LEU A 50 -1.03 -17.59 1.41
C LEU A 50 -0.54 -16.17 1.12
N TYR A 51 -1.15 -15.46 0.18
CA TYR A 51 -0.70 -14.11 -0.17
C TYR A 51 -1.06 -13.06 0.89
N ILE A 52 -2.22 -13.17 1.55
CA ILE A 52 -2.59 -12.27 2.65
C ILE A 52 -1.65 -12.45 3.84
N THR A 53 -1.30 -13.69 4.19
CA THR A 53 -0.34 -13.95 5.27
C THR A 53 1.06 -13.48 4.89
N LEU A 54 1.49 -13.71 3.64
CA LEU A 54 2.78 -13.22 3.14
C LEU A 54 2.89 -11.69 3.23
N ILE A 55 1.89 -10.94 2.76
CA ILE A 55 1.93 -9.47 2.81
C ILE A 55 1.87 -8.95 4.24
N ALA A 56 1.13 -9.62 5.13
CA ALA A 56 1.08 -9.28 6.55
C ALA A 56 2.44 -9.49 7.23
N VAL A 57 3.13 -10.60 6.95
CA VAL A 57 4.47 -10.88 7.50
C VAL A 57 5.52 -9.90 6.96
N LEU A 58 5.55 -9.68 5.64
CA LEU A 58 6.49 -8.73 5.03
C LEU A 58 6.22 -7.29 5.50
N GLY A 59 4.95 -6.89 5.60
CA GLY A 59 4.55 -5.57 6.06
C GLY A 59 4.85 -5.33 7.54
N THR A 60 4.59 -6.31 8.41
CA THR A 60 4.95 -6.23 9.83
C THR A 60 6.47 -6.16 10.01
N ALA A 61 7.24 -6.94 9.24
CA ALA A 61 8.70 -6.83 9.23
C ALA A 61 9.16 -5.43 8.80
N ALA A 62 8.53 -4.82 7.78
CA ALA A 62 8.81 -3.45 7.35
C ALA A 62 8.55 -2.42 8.46
N ILE A 63 7.45 -2.57 9.20
CA ILE A 63 7.11 -1.70 10.34
C ILE A 63 8.16 -1.86 11.45
N VAL A 64 8.47 -3.09 11.86
CA VAL A 64 9.44 -3.37 12.93
C VAL A 64 10.81 -2.79 12.59
N VAL A 65 11.31 -3.02 11.36
CA VAL A 65 12.59 -2.47 10.90
C VAL A 65 12.56 -0.95 10.86
N SER A 66 11.43 -0.33 10.50
CA SER A 66 11.30 1.12 10.43
C SER A 66 11.17 1.80 11.80
N MET A 67 10.57 1.11 12.78
CA MET A 67 10.35 1.64 14.13
C MET A 67 11.56 1.43 15.06
N HIS A 68 12.39 0.43 14.80
CA HIS A 68 13.47 0.04 15.70
C HIS A 68 14.69 0.96 15.59
N ARG A 69 15.13 1.49 16.75
CA ARG A 69 16.14 2.56 16.83
C ARG A 69 17.49 2.17 16.21
N SER A 70 17.91 0.92 16.32
CA SER A 70 19.19 0.47 15.71
C SER A 70 19.14 0.43 14.18
N PHE A 71 17.96 0.20 13.59
CA PHE A 71 17.77 0.12 12.14
C PHE A 71 17.55 1.50 11.48
N THR A 72 17.38 2.55 12.28
CA THR A 72 17.45 3.94 11.79
C THR A 72 18.89 4.44 11.53
N ALA A 73 19.91 3.70 11.96
CA ALA A 73 21.29 4.12 11.76
C ALA A 73 21.70 4.09 10.26
N PRO A 74 22.64 4.95 9.82
CA PRO A 74 23.10 5.02 8.43
C PRO A 74 23.45 3.68 7.74
N PRO A 75 24.11 2.70 8.40
CA PRO A 75 24.45 1.43 7.75
C PRO A 75 23.24 0.54 7.39
N TYR A 76 22.08 0.74 8.02
CA TYR A 76 20.87 -0.07 7.77
C TYR A 76 19.90 0.56 6.76
N ARG A 77 20.27 1.69 6.15
CA ARG A 77 19.53 2.30 5.03
C ARG A 77 19.25 1.33 3.87
N PRO A 78 20.21 0.53 3.36
CA PRO A 78 19.93 -0.44 2.29
C PRO A 78 19.00 -1.57 2.74
N LEU A 79 19.11 -2.04 3.98
CA LEU A 79 18.20 -3.07 4.53
C LEU A 79 16.75 -2.58 4.53
N ARG A 80 16.51 -1.36 5.01
CA ARG A 80 15.19 -0.72 4.97
C ARG A 80 14.65 -0.63 3.54
N ALA A 81 15.46 -0.13 2.61
CA ALA A 81 15.07 -0.01 1.21
C ALA A 81 14.74 -1.38 0.60
N GLY A 82 15.52 -2.41 0.91
CA GLY A 82 15.30 -3.78 0.45
C GLY A 82 13.99 -4.38 0.96
N VAL A 83 13.64 -4.15 2.24
CA VAL A 83 12.36 -4.63 2.81
C VAL A 83 11.16 -3.95 2.15
N PHE A 84 11.19 -2.62 1.97
CA PHE A 84 10.11 -1.91 1.26
C PHE A 84 10.02 -2.31 -0.22
N MET A 85 11.15 -2.52 -0.89
CA MET A 85 11.20 -2.95 -2.28
C MET A 85 10.68 -4.39 -2.44
N GLY A 86 11.07 -5.29 -1.53
CA GLY A 86 10.56 -6.66 -1.46
C GLY A 86 9.05 -6.69 -1.22
N LEU A 87 8.54 -5.84 -0.33
CA LEU A 87 7.10 -5.68 -0.10
C LEU A 87 6.36 -5.28 -1.39
N GLY A 88 6.86 -4.28 -2.13
CA GLY A 88 6.27 -3.87 -3.40
C GLY A 88 6.36 -4.93 -4.51
N LEU A 89 7.55 -5.54 -4.69
CA LEU A 89 7.78 -6.58 -5.69
C LEU A 89 6.99 -7.87 -5.42
N SER A 90 6.71 -8.16 -4.14
CA SER A 90 5.90 -9.32 -3.77
C SER A 90 4.51 -9.29 -4.41
N GLY A 91 3.98 -8.10 -4.73
CA GLY A 91 2.70 -7.92 -5.41
C GLY A 91 2.67 -8.31 -6.87
N VAL A 92 3.83 -8.44 -7.54
CA VAL A 92 3.89 -8.91 -8.92
C VAL A 92 3.48 -10.39 -9.01
N ILE A 93 3.87 -11.19 -8.02
CA ILE A 93 3.59 -12.63 -7.98
C ILE A 93 2.08 -12.94 -8.00
N PRO A 94 1.24 -12.40 -7.08
CA PRO A 94 -0.20 -12.63 -7.12
C PRO A 94 -0.84 -12.06 -8.39
N CYS A 95 -0.38 -10.93 -8.92
CA CYS A 95 -0.88 -10.38 -10.19
C CYS A 95 -0.61 -11.32 -11.37
N VAL A 96 0.59 -11.89 -11.47
CA VAL A 96 0.91 -12.86 -12.52
C VAL A 96 0.09 -14.14 -12.34
N HIS A 97 -0.05 -14.61 -11.10
CA HIS A 97 -0.83 -15.80 -10.80
C HIS A 97 -2.31 -15.63 -11.18
N THR A 98 -2.95 -14.52 -10.83
CA THR A 98 -4.34 -14.24 -11.24
C THR A 98 -4.45 -14.09 -12.74
N THR A 99 -3.47 -13.47 -13.40
CA THR A 99 -3.44 -13.33 -14.86
C THR A 99 -3.36 -14.67 -15.59
N ILE A 100 -2.64 -15.64 -15.03
CA ILE A 100 -2.55 -17.00 -15.57
C ILE A 100 -3.88 -17.75 -15.39
N LEU A 101 -4.54 -17.56 -14.24
CA LEU A 101 -5.80 -18.24 -13.92
C LEU A 101 -7.00 -17.69 -14.70
N ASP A 102 -7.18 -16.37 -14.69
CA ASP A 102 -8.34 -15.70 -15.28
C ASP A 102 -8.10 -15.33 -16.77
N GLY A 103 -6.85 -15.37 -17.23
CA GLY A 103 -6.44 -14.91 -18.56
C GLY A 103 -6.13 -13.41 -18.62
N PHE A 104 -5.38 -12.99 -19.63
CA PHE A 104 -4.87 -11.62 -19.75
C PHE A 104 -5.99 -10.57 -19.89
N TRP A 105 -6.88 -10.74 -20.86
CA TRP A 105 -7.94 -9.76 -21.12
C TRP A 105 -8.94 -9.63 -19.97
N PRO A 106 -9.47 -10.73 -19.39
CA PRO A 106 -10.30 -10.64 -18.20
C PRO A 106 -9.58 -9.99 -17.03
N SER A 107 -8.29 -10.26 -16.83
CA SER A 107 -7.51 -9.61 -15.77
C SER A 107 -7.38 -8.09 -15.95
N VAL A 108 -7.25 -7.62 -17.20
CA VAL A 108 -7.16 -6.19 -17.52
C VAL A 108 -8.50 -5.48 -17.30
N TYR A 109 -9.60 -6.04 -17.82
CA TYR A 109 -10.92 -5.39 -17.78
C TYR A 109 -11.68 -5.65 -16.47
N ASP A 110 -11.77 -6.90 -16.04
CA ASP A 110 -12.52 -7.32 -14.85
C ASP A 110 -11.63 -7.36 -13.61
N GLY A 111 -10.40 -7.85 -13.77
CA GLY A 111 -9.42 -8.03 -12.69
C GLY A 111 -8.74 -6.75 -12.19
N SER A 112 -9.13 -5.59 -12.73
CA SER A 112 -8.56 -4.26 -12.42
C SER A 112 -7.05 -4.10 -12.64
N LEU A 113 -6.43 -4.99 -13.42
CA LEU A 113 -4.97 -4.98 -13.64
C LEU A 113 -4.48 -3.70 -14.32
N GLY A 114 -5.27 -3.09 -15.21
CA GLY A 114 -4.94 -1.79 -15.80
C GLY A 114 -4.85 -0.67 -14.75
N TRP A 115 -5.73 -0.68 -13.75
CA TRP A 115 -5.72 0.29 -12.64
C TRP A 115 -4.53 0.07 -11.71
N LEU A 116 -4.13 -1.19 -11.48
CA LEU A 116 -2.92 -1.52 -10.72
C LEU A 116 -1.64 -1.03 -11.43
N VAL A 117 -1.56 -1.17 -12.75
CA VAL A 117 -0.43 -0.64 -13.53
C VAL A 117 -0.37 0.88 -13.41
N LEU A 118 -1.51 1.57 -13.52
CA LEU A 118 -1.57 3.01 -13.33
C LEU A 118 -1.14 3.43 -11.90
N MET A 119 -1.61 2.71 -10.88
CA MET A 119 -1.17 2.92 -9.49
C MET A 119 0.35 2.75 -9.36
N ALA A 120 0.93 1.70 -9.95
CA ALA A 120 2.37 1.45 -9.90
C ALA A 120 3.17 2.56 -10.58
N VAL A 121 2.71 3.08 -11.72
CA VAL A 121 3.32 4.21 -12.42
C VAL A 121 3.26 5.48 -11.56
N LEU A 122 2.14 5.75 -10.88
CA LEU A 122 2.00 6.90 -9.98
C LEU A 122 2.95 6.79 -8.77
N TYR A 123 3.08 5.61 -8.17
CA TYR A 123 4.04 5.40 -7.07
C TYR A 123 5.48 5.54 -7.54
N LEU A 124 5.83 4.96 -8.69
CA LEU A 124 7.21 5.00 -9.21
C LEU A 124 7.59 6.41 -9.65
N SER A 125 6.67 7.16 -10.26
CA SER A 125 6.88 8.57 -10.61
C SER A 125 7.03 9.44 -9.36
N GLY A 126 6.17 9.29 -8.35
CA GLY A 126 6.31 10.00 -7.06
C GLY A 126 7.64 9.69 -6.36
N ALA A 127 8.02 8.41 -6.30
CA ALA A 127 9.30 7.98 -5.74
C ALA A 127 10.50 8.52 -6.55
N THR A 128 10.38 8.56 -7.88
CA THR A 128 11.39 9.14 -8.76
C THR A 128 11.53 10.62 -8.47
N VAL A 129 10.45 11.40 -8.45
CA VAL A 129 10.44 12.84 -8.12
C VAL A 129 11.09 13.11 -6.76
N TYR A 130 10.80 12.29 -5.75
CA TYR A 130 11.44 12.35 -4.43
C TYR A 130 12.95 12.05 -4.49
N ALA A 131 13.35 11.02 -5.23
CA ALA A 131 14.76 10.61 -5.36
C ALA A 131 15.61 11.59 -6.17
N ILE A 132 15.06 12.13 -7.27
CA ILE A 132 15.76 13.06 -8.16
C ILE A 132 15.69 14.51 -7.68
N ARG A 133 14.91 14.80 -6.62
CA ARG A 133 14.83 16.14 -6.03
C ARG A 133 14.41 17.19 -7.08
N VAL A 134 13.36 16.90 -7.85
CA VAL A 134 12.84 17.79 -8.89
C VAL A 134 11.64 18.54 -8.32
N PRO A 135 11.61 19.89 -8.36
CA PRO A 135 12.27 20.75 -9.36
C PRO A 135 13.64 21.34 -8.96
N GLU A 136 14.20 21.06 -7.78
CA GLU A 136 15.40 21.75 -7.30
C GLU A 136 16.68 21.48 -8.14
N ARG A 137 16.71 20.41 -8.95
CA ARG A 137 17.81 20.12 -9.89
C ARG A 137 17.66 20.74 -11.29
N LEU A 138 16.44 21.08 -11.71
CA LEU A 138 16.15 21.56 -13.07
C LEU A 138 15.95 23.08 -13.15
N PHE A 139 15.57 23.73 -12.04
CA PHE A 139 15.45 25.19 -11.95
C PHE A 139 15.97 25.73 -10.61
N PRO A 140 17.29 25.90 -10.43
CA PRO A 140 17.78 26.70 -9.31
C PRO A 140 17.28 28.15 -9.49
N GLY A 141 16.38 28.59 -8.61
CA GLY A 141 15.99 30.01 -8.49
C GLY A 141 14.77 30.52 -9.27
N ARG A 142 13.88 29.69 -9.85
CA ARG A 142 12.65 30.18 -10.52
C ARG A 142 11.33 29.97 -9.77
N PHE A 143 11.27 29.04 -8.82
CA PHE A 143 10.16 28.94 -7.86
C PHE A 143 10.47 29.67 -6.54
N ASP A 144 11.41 30.60 -6.60
CA ASP A 144 11.92 31.38 -5.47
C ASP A 144 11.18 32.73 -5.32
N ILE A 145 10.11 33.02 -6.06
CA ILE A 145 9.49 34.37 -5.99
C ILE A 145 8.82 34.61 -4.62
N TRP A 146 8.44 33.55 -3.89
CA TRP A 146 8.02 33.66 -2.49
C TRP A 146 9.15 33.50 -1.47
N ALA A 147 10.29 32.92 -1.86
CA ALA A 147 11.43 32.68 -0.97
C ALA A 147 12.61 33.65 -1.20
N GLY A 148 12.60 34.46 -2.26
CA GLY A 148 13.61 35.47 -2.60
C GLY A 148 13.54 36.72 -1.72
N TYR A 149 12.39 37.02 -1.13
CA TYR A 149 12.29 38.09 -0.13
C TYR A 149 12.82 37.68 1.25
N LEU A 150 12.96 36.38 1.52
CA LEU A 150 13.40 35.83 2.82
C LEU A 150 14.72 35.03 2.76
N SER A 151 15.24 34.74 1.57
CA SER A 151 16.45 33.92 1.36
C SER A 151 17.75 34.62 1.72
N SER A 152 17.76 35.95 1.84
CA SER A 152 18.96 36.68 2.28
C SER A 152 19.20 36.59 3.80
N PHE A 153 18.28 36.04 4.60
CA PHE A 153 18.38 36.12 6.06
C PHE A 153 18.29 34.82 6.85
N HIS A 154 18.10 33.64 6.24
CA HIS A 154 17.86 32.43 7.02
C HIS A 154 18.60 31.17 6.54
N PRO A 155 19.48 30.54 7.35
CA PRO A 155 20.15 29.27 7.05
C PRO A 155 19.20 28.05 6.94
N PHE A 156 17.89 28.28 6.83
CA PHE A 156 16.82 27.27 6.78
C PHE A 156 16.16 27.14 5.38
N ALA A 157 16.61 27.92 4.38
CA ALA A 157 16.07 27.86 3.00
C ALA A 157 16.22 26.45 2.36
N ALA A 158 17.30 25.73 2.66
CA ALA A 158 17.49 24.35 2.22
C ALA A 158 16.49 23.37 2.86
N LEU A 159 15.95 23.69 4.04
CA LEU A 159 14.90 22.90 4.67
C LEU A 159 13.54 23.15 4.00
N TYR A 160 13.24 24.40 3.60
CA TYR A 160 12.00 24.75 2.90
C TYR A 160 11.86 24.04 1.53
N GLY A 161 12.95 23.86 0.77
CA GLY A 161 12.92 23.08 -0.48
C GLY A 161 12.58 21.59 -0.26
N GLN A 162 13.03 21.02 0.87
CA GLN A 162 12.79 19.61 1.22
C GLN A 162 11.31 19.34 1.56
N PHE A 163 10.58 20.35 2.02
CA PHE A 163 9.13 20.25 2.24
C PHE A 163 8.33 20.22 0.92
N GLN A 164 8.81 20.87 -0.15
CA GLN A 164 8.04 20.95 -1.41
C GLN A 164 8.03 19.61 -2.16
N SER A 165 9.17 18.94 -2.30
CA SER A 165 9.25 17.62 -2.96
C SER A 165 8.57 16.53 -2.14
N HIS A 166 8.61 16.63 -0.81
CA HIS A 166 7.86 15.75 0.08
C HIS A 166 6.34 15.94 -0.03
N GLN A 167 5.84 17.18 -0.16
CA GLN A 167 4.43 17.44 -0.43
C GLN A 167 3.99 16.89 -1.80
N ILE A 168 4.81 17.05 -2.84
CA ILE A 168 4.52 16.47 -4.16
C ILE A 168 4.46 14.94 -4.06
N PHE A 169 5.39 14.31 -3.35
CA PHE A 169 5.36 12.87 -3.11
C PHE A 169 4.04 12.42 -2.46
N HIS A 170 3.56 13.13 -1.42
CA HIS A 170 2.27 12.82 -0.79
C HIS A 170 1.10 12.96 -1.76
N VAL A 171 1.10 13.97 -2.64
CA VAL A 171 0.05 14.11 -3.67
C VAL A 171 0.03 12.91 -4.61
N PHE A 172 1.20 12.40 -5.04
CA PHE A 172 1.30 11.19 -5.86
C PHE A 172 0.80 9.95 -5.12
N VAL A 173 1.15 9.80 -3.83
CA VAL A 173 0.69 8.67 -3.00
C VAL A 173 -0.84 8.70 -2.83
N VAL A 174 -1.43 9.87 -2.57
CA VAL A 174 -2.89 10.03 -2.46
C VAL A 174 -3.58 9.76 -3.79
N ALA A 175 -3.04 10.28 -4.90
CA ALA A 175 -3.58 9.99 -6.24
C ALA A 175 -3.52 8.50 -6.56
N ALA A 176 -2.41 7.83 -6.26
CA ALA A 176 -2.26 6.39 -6.42
C ALA A 176 -3.26 5.61 -5.55
N ALA A 177 -3.48 6.02 -4.30
CA ALA A 177 -4.47 5.42 -3.43
C ALA A 177 -5.91 5.58 -3.96
N CYS A 178 -6.27 6.74 -4.52
CA CYS A 178 -7.56 6.95 -5.17
C CYS A 178 -7.74 6.06 -6.41
N VAL A 179 -6.70 5.93 -7.23
CA VAL A 179 -6.70 5.04 -8.40
C VAL A 179 -6.85 3.58 -7.97
N HIS A 180 -6.13 3.15 -6.94
CA HIS A 180 -6.24 1.81 -6.37
C HIS A 180 -7.65 1.54 -5.84
N TYR A 181 -8.20 2.48 -5.07
CA TYR A 181 -9.57 2.40 -4.56
C TYR A 181 -10.58 2.27 -5.70
N HIS A 182 -10.46 3.07 -6.75
CA HIS A 182 -11.33 2.99 -7.92
C HIS A 182 -11.25 1.62 -8.61
N GLY A 183 -10.04 1.11 -8.84
CA GLY A 183 -9.84 -0.22 -9.43
C GLY A 183 -10.43 -1.33 -8.55
N LEU A 184 -10.25 -1.24 -7.23
CA LEU A 184 -10.79 -2.18 -6.26
C LEU A 184 -12.32 -2.15 -6.20
N SER A 185 -12.94 -0.97 -6.24
CA SER A 185 -14.40 -0.85 -6.33
C SER A 185 -14.95 -1.52 -7.58
N LYS A 186 -14.29 -1.34 -8.73
CA LYS A 186 -14.67 -2.03 -9.98
C LYS A 186 -14.57 -3.55 -9.87
N LEU A 187 -13.49 -4.04 -9.27
CA LEU A 187 -13.30 -5.46 -9.03
C LEU A 187 -14.34 -6.02 -8.05
N ALA A 188 -14.68 -5.27 -7.00
CA ALA A 188 -15.73 -5.64 -6.05
C ALA A 188 -17.11 -5.69 -6.72
N ASP A 189 -17.47 -4.67 -7.50
CA ASP A 189 -18.72 -4.62 -8.28
C ASP A 189 -18.81 -5.81 -9.26
N TYR A 190 -17.72 -6.12 -9.94
CA TYR A 190 -17.63 -7.29 -10.82
C TYR A 190 -17.90 -8.59 -10.05
N ARG A 191 -17.33 -8.76 -8.85
CA ARG A 191 -17.57 -9.95 -8.03
C ARG A 191 -19.00 -10.01 -7.49
N LEU A 192 -19.58 -8.88 -7.11
CA LEU A 192 -20.98 -8.81 -6.67
C LEU A 192 -21.96 -9.19 -7.79
N THR A 193 -21.66 -8.83 -9.05
CA THR A 193 -22.50 -9.23 -10.19
C THR A 193 -22.36 -10.70 -10.57
N ARG A 194 -21.18 -11.32 -10.33
CA ARG A 194 -20.95 -12.75 -10.59
C ARG A 194 -21.54 -13.68 -9.52
N GLY A 195 -21.61 -13.22 -8.28
CA GLY A 195 -22.09 -14.01 -7.14
C GLY A 195 -21.06 -15.03 -6.60
N ASP A 196 -21.52 -15.95 -5.77
CA ASP A 196 -20.65 -16.90 -5.07
C ASP A 196 -19.98 -17.92 -5.99
N CYS A 197 -18.78 -18.32 -5.59
CA CYS A 197 -18.05 -19.40 -6.24
C CYS A 197 -18.79 -20.71 -5.97
N ARG A 198 -19.50 -21.23 -6.97
CA ARG A 198 -20.05 -22.58 -6.87
C ARG A 198 -18.90 -23.58 -6.89
N PRO A 199 -18.79 -24.49 -5.90
CA PRO A 199 -17.90 -25.63 -6.07
C PRO A 199 -18.35 -26.39 -7.32
N GLU A 200 -17.39 -26.82 -8.13
CA GLU A 200 -17.67 -27.70 -9.26
C GLU A 200 -18.36 -28.94 -8.68
N VAL A 201 -19.63 -29.16 -9.00
CA VAL A 201 -20.37 -30.34 -8.59
C VAL A 201 -19.76 -31.49 -9.37
N SER A 202 -18.72 -32.12 -8.82
CA SER A 202 -18.24 -33.37 -9.38
C SER A 202 -19.42 -34.35 -9.30
N PRO A 203 -19.74 -35.10 -10.37
CA PRO A 203 -20.83 -36.08 -10.35
C PRO A 203 -20.61 -37.23 -9.33
N PHE A 204 -19.50 -37.21 -8.59
CA PHE A 204 -19.08 -38.23 -7.64
C PHE A 204 -18.98 -37.76 -6.19
N VAL A 205 -19.24 -36.48 -5.89
CA VAL A 205 -19.26 -35.95 -4.51
C VAL A 205 -20.68 -35.49 -4.19
N GLN A 206 -21.33 -36.19 -3.27
CA GLN A 206 -22.65 -35.80 -2.81
C GLN A 206 -22.58 -34.46 -2.02
N PRO A 207 -23.56 -33.55 -2.16
CA PRO A 207 -23.53 -32.19 -1.63
C PRO A 207 -23.81 -32.05 -0.12
N ASP A 208 -23.81 -33.14 0.64
CA ASP A 208 -24.30 -33.25 2.03
C ASP A 208 -23.29 -32.87 3.12
N VAL A 209 -22.07 -32.43 2.76
CA VAL A 209 -21.05 -32.02 3.76
C VAL A 209 -21.09 -30.52 4.08
N TRP A 210 -21.77 -29.70 3.28
CA TRP A 210 -21.84 -28.23 3.48
C TRP A 210 -23.28 -27.73 3.61
N GLN A 211 -24.08 -28.35 4.48
CA GLN A 211 -25.31 -27.70 4.91
C GLN A 211 -24.97 -26.44 5.73
N PRO A 212 -25.52 -25.26 5.39
CA PRO A 212 -25.44 -24.08 6.24
C PRO A 212 -26.02 -24.41 7.62
N LEU A 213 -25.38 -23.90 8.68
CA LEU A 213 -25.82 -24.01 10.07
C LEU A 213 -27.24 -23.44 10.31
N ASP A 214 -27.82 -22.74 9.33
CA ASP A 214 -29.20 -22.24 9.33
C ASP A 214 -30.25 -23.35 9.18
N SER A 215 -29.84 -24.58 8.85
CA SER A 215 -30.74 -25.74 8.72
C SER A 215 -31.01 -26.48 10.05
N LEU A 216 -30.34 -26.12 11.14
CA LEU A 216 -30.65 -26.63 12.48
C LEU A 216 -31.81 -25.84 13.13
N GLY A 217 -33.01 -26.03 12.56
CA GLY A 217 -34.27 -26.12 13.31
C GLY A 217 -34.61 -25.05 14.37
N PHE A 218 -34.58 -23.76 14.03
CA PHE A 218 -35.13 -22.71 14.91
C PHE A 218 -36.61 -22.37 14.67
N GLU A 219 -37.23 -22.83 13.57
CA GLU A 219 -38.67 -22.61 13.31
C GLU A 219 -39.60 -23.58 14.06
N SER A 220 -39.08 -24.66 14.64
CA SER A 220 -39.91 -25.64 15.38
C SER A 220 -40.28 -25.17 16.81
N PHE A 221 -39.67 -24.11 17.34
CA PHE A 221 -39.89 -23.69 18.74
C PHE A 221 -40.91 -22.53 18.89
N MET A 222 -41.39 -21.94 17.79
CA MET A 222 -42.39 -20.86 17.83
C MET A 222 -43.82 -21.32 17.52
N ASN A 223 -44.04 -22.59 17.17
CA ASN A 223 -45.37 -23.14 16.83
C ASN A 223 -45.76 -24.33 17.74
N SER A 224 -45.30 -24.38 18.99
CA SER A 224 -45.74 -25.37 19.99
C SER A 224 -46.03 -24.70 21.32
#